data_AF-A0A218V7U1-F1
#
_entry.id   AF-A0A218V7U1-F1
#
_cell.length_a   1.000
_cell.length_b   1.000
_cell.length_c   1.000
_cell.angle_alpha   90.00
_cell.angle_beta   90.00
_cell.angle_gamma   90.00
#
_symmetry.space_group_name_H-M   'P 1'
#
loop_
_entity.id
_entity.type
_entity.pdbx_description
1 polymer ?
#
loop_
_entity_poly.entity_id
_entity_poly.type
_entity_poly.pdbx_seq_one_letter_code
_entity_poly.pdbx_strand_id
1 'polypeptide(L)'
;MKPLCGAAFLLLLLCAAATAQSRGKRGVRARHARPLRGGFVRPAPRRCPAHGRASLAACVCEKNKRVSNCRLDNSGQCRCEAIGSGVAVDCSTLTSKCLLMKAEVMGSKSGRREKPKDAFEDTDGLYDPDCENSGAFKAKQCNGSTCWCVNTAGVRRTDKHDTDLKCNQLVRTILGLDIFVVFYMRVLQEYSLYFRWIIIEMKHAERNAPLNAESLKKFFTDTITSRYQLDGRYIANVLYENPYITIDLKQNSSAKSVGDVDIADVAYYFEKDVKGQSIFHSNAGLNISIDNEPVKFEKTVVYYVDEIAPEFSMKSLTPGLIAVIVVIVVAIVAAIVVLVLTRRRKGKYVKAEMKEMNEMHRGLNA
;
A
#
# COMPACT_ATOMS: atom_id res chain seq x y z
N MET A 1 20.86 -5.80 -53.15
CA MET A 1 19.85 -6.57 -53.90
C MET A 1 18.61 -6.73 -53.02
N LYS A 2 17.43 -6.35 -53.55
CA LYS A 2 16.08 -6.62 -52.98
C LYS A 2 15.74 -8.14 -53.11
N PRO A 3 14.55 -8.70 -52.74
CA PRO A 3 13.33 -8.10 -52.14
C PRO A 3 12.53 -8.97 -51.10
N LEU A 4 11.43 -8.37 -50.56
CA LEU A 4 10.05 -8.88 -50.25
C LEU A 4 9.89 -10.09 -49.28
N CYS A 5 8.98 -10.08 -48.30
CA CYS A 5 7.52 -9.97 -48.49
C CYS A 5 6.79 -9.59 -47.18
N GLY A 6 5.78 -8.72 -47.28
CA GLY A 6 4.78 -8.47 -46.24
C GLY A 6 3.43 -9.08 -46.62
N ALA A 7 2.45 -8.88 -45.72
CA ALA A 7 1.02 -9.17 -45.83
C ALA A 7 0.56 -10.60 -45.51
N ALA A 8 0.05 -10.78 -44.29
CA ALA A 8 -1.14 -11.58 -44.00
C ALA A 8 -1.51 -11.36 -42.53
N PHE A 9 -2.64 -10.71 -42.23
CA PHE A 9 -3.55 -11.00 -41.11
C PHE A 9 -4.61 -9.90 -41.03
N LEU A 10 -5.48 -9.87 -42.04
CA LEU A 10 -6.78 -9.24 -41.99
C LEU A 10 -7.75 -10.25 -42.60
N LEU A 11 -8.66 -10.79 -41.79
CA LEU A 11 -9.87 -11.59 -42.10
C LEU A 11 -9.98 -12.78 -41.14
N LEU A 12 -10.84 -12.66 -40.13
CA LEU A 12 -11.89 -13.63 -39.78
C LEU A 12 -12.60 -13.17 -38.50
N LEU A 13 -13.54 -12.25 -38.70
CA LEU A 13 -14.67 -12.01 -37.82
C LEU A 13 -15.85 -12.85 -38.35
N LEU A 14 -16.60 -13.45 -37.42
CA LEU A 14 -17.98 -13.98 -37.55
C LEU A 14 -18.18 -15.42 -38.05
N CYS A 15 -18.50 -16.32 -37.10
CA CYS A 15 -19.44 -17.47 -37.15
C CYS A 15 -19.27 -18.22 -35.81
N ALA A 16 -20.26 -18.72 -35.09
CA ALA A 16 -21.66 -18.96 -35.36
C ALA A 16 -22.44 -18.95 -34.03
N ALA A 17 -23.67 -18.47 -34.12
CA ALA A 17 -24.71 -18.70 -33.15
C ALA A 17 -25.23 -20.14 -33.23
N ALA A 18 -25.91 -20.53 -32.14
CA ALA A 18 -26.88 -21.62 -32.03
C ALA A 18 -26.36 -23.06 -31.89
N THR A 19 -26.64 -23.67 -30.73
CA THR A 19 -27.49 -24.87 -30.63
C THR A 19 -27.82 -25.12 -29.14
N ALA A 20 -29.02 -24.72 -28.72
CA ALA A 20 -29.62 -25.18 -27.47
C ALA A 20 -30.96 -25.83 -27.84
N GLN A 21 -31.01 -27.16 -27.72
CA GLN A 21 -32.22 -27.93 -27.95
C GLN A 21 -32.29 -29.05 -26.92
N SER A 22 -33.24 -28.95 -25.99
CA SER A 22 -33.78 -30.13 -25.30
C SER A 22 -35.29 -29.99 -25.13
N ARG A 23 -35.93 -31.14 -25.33
CA ARG A 23 -37.32 -31.37 -25.70
C ARG A 23 -38.30 -31.17 -24.54
N GLY A 24 -39.48 -30.65 -24.85
CA GLY A 24 -40.63 -30.65 -23.95
C GLY A 24 -41.34 -32.01 -23.86
N LYS A 25 -42.16 -32.15 -22.80
CA LYS A 25 -43.34 -33.03 -22.76
C LYS A 25 -44.48 -32.36 -21.98
N ARG A 26 -45.67 -32.37 -22.60
CA ARG A 26 -47.02 -32.08 -22.08
C ARG A 26 -47.29 -33.03 -20.89
N GLY A 27 -48.02 -32.74 -19.82
CA GLY A 27 -49.24 -31.94 -19.64
C GLY A 27 -50.41 -32.90 -19.35
N VAL A 28 -50.81 -33.07 -18.08
CA VAL A 28 -52.13 -33.62 -17.68
C VAL A 28 -52.57 -33.00 -16.35
N ARG A 29 -53.82 -32.56 -16.32
CA ARG A 29 -54.56 -31.90 -15.24
C ARG A 29 -55.49 -32.95 -14.61
N ALA A 30 -55.55 -33.07 -13.29
CA ALA A 30 -56.60 -33.82 -12.59
C ALA A 30 -57.01 -33.13 -11.29
N ARG A 31 -58.29 -33.30 -10.93
CA ARG A 31 -59.11 -32.47 -10.06
C ARG A 31 -59.10 -32.95 -8.60
N HIS A 32 -59.40 -32.00 -7.71
CA HIS A 32 -60.04 -32.06 -6.38
C HIS A 32 -60.24 -33.41 -5.66
N ALA A 33 -59.87 -33.41 -4.37
CA ALA A 33 -60.74 -33.83 -3.27
C ALA A 33 -60.29 -33.19 -1.94
N ARG A 34 -61.23 -32.57 -1.21
CA ARG A 34 -61.07 -32.15 0.20
C ARG A 34 -61.24 -33.37 1.11
N PRO A 35 -60.50 -33.47 2.22
CA PRO A 35 -60.97 -34.23 3.38
C PRO A 35 -61.35 -33.32 4.55
N LEU A 36 -62.20 -33.92 5.37
CA LEU A 36 -63.07 -33.36 6.39
C LEU A 36 -62.35 -33.00 7.69
N ARG A 37 -62.97 -32.07 8.42
CA ARG A 37 -62.64 -31.67 9.79
C ARG A 37 -62.74 -32.88 10.73
N GLY A 38 -61.64 -33.21 11.38
CA GLY A 38 -61.58 -34.05 12.59
C GLY A 38 -60.86 -33.28 13.69
N GLY A 39 -61.56 -32.99 14.78
CA GLY A 39 -61.02 -32.25 15.92
C GLY A 39 -59.99 -33.07 16.69
N PHE A 40 -58.77 -32.55 16.79
CA PHE A 40 -57.75 -33.05 17.70
C PHE A 40 -57.54 -31.99 18.80
N VAL A 41 -57.90 -32.36 20.03
CA VAL A 41 -57.69 -31.56 21.24
C VAL A 41 -56.18 -31.40 21.45
N ARG A 42 -55.68 -30.16 21.35
CA ARG A 42 -54.28 -29.84 21.67
C ARG A 42 -54.11 -29.83 23.19
N PRO A 43 -53.21 -30.65 23.78
CA PRO A 43 -52.87 -30.51 25.17
C PRO A 43 -52.17 -29.16 25.40
N ALA A 44 -52.46 -28.53 26.54
CA ALA A 44 -51.93 -27.23 26.95
C ALA A 44 -50.40 -27.15 26.81
N PRO A 45 -49.83 -26.01 26.41
CA PRO A 45 -48.38 -25.85 26.38
C PRO A 45 -47.87 -25.98 27.82
N ARG A 46 -47.10 -27.04 28.07
CA ARG A 46 -46.23 -27.07 29.25
C ARG A 46 -45.37 -25.81 29.14
N ARG A 47 -45.37 -24.98 30.20
CA ARG A 47 -44.38 -23.92 30.36
C ARG A 47 -43.02 -24.59 30.29
N CYS A 48 -42.35 -24.50 29.14
CA CYS A 48 -40.92 -24.64 29.13
C CYS A 48 -40.38 -23.53 30.04
N PRO A 49 -39.46 -23.82 30.97
CA PRO A 49 -38.71 -22.76 31.61
C PRO A 49 -38.13 -21.91 30.49
N ALA A 50 -38.24 -20.58 30.62
CA ALA A 50 -37.68 -19.65 29.65
C ALA A 50 -36.28 -20.14 29.29
N HIS A 51 -36.09 -20.58 28.03
CA HIS A 51 -34.76 -20.66 27.48
C HIS A 51 -34.23 -19.24 27.61
N GLY A 52 -33.41 -19.02 28.62
CA GLY A 52 -32.68 -17.78 28.77
C GLY A 52 -32.07 -17.49 27.42
N ARG A 53 -32.27 -16.26 26.91
CA ARG A 53 -31.34 -15.71 25.94
C ARG A 53 -29.96 -16.05 26.47
N ALA A 54 -29.21 -16.90 25.79
CA ALA A 54 -27.82 -17.12 26.10
C ALA A 54 -27.18 -15.75 26.05
N SER A 55 -27.00 -15.10 27.20
CA SER A 55 -26.23 -13.88 27.28
C SER A 55 -24.79 -14.33 27.07
N LEU A 56 -24.35 -14.26 25.83
CA LEU A 56 -22.96 -14.47 25.46
C LEU A 56 -22.10 -13.66 26.45
N ALA A 57 -21.19 -14.34 27.13
CA ALA A 57 -20.40 -13.74 28.20
C ALA A 57 -19.59 -12.55 27.66
N ALA A 58 -19.49 -11.49 28.47
CA ALA A 58 -18.68 -10.33 28.14
C ALA A 58 -17.18 -10.72 28.12
N CYS A 59 -16.41 -10.10 27.24
CA CYS A 59 -14.97 -10.33 27.12
C CYS A 59 -14.21 -9.03 26.84
N VAL A 60 -12.90 -9.06 27.08
CA VAL A 60 -12.00 -7.92 26.87
C VAL A 60 -11.14 -8.18 25.63
N CYS A 61 -11.01 -7.15 24.79
CA CYS A 61 -10.24 -7.22 23.55
C CYS A 61 -8.80 -6.77 23.78
N GLU A 62 -7.91 -7.69 24.13
CA GLU A 62 -6.52 -7.37 24.52
C GLU A 62 -5.75 -6.57 23.47
N LYS A 63 -5.99 -6.84 22.19
CA LYS A 63 -5.28 -6.24 21.06
C LYS A 63 -5.90 -4.95 20.55
N ASN A 64 -7.07 -4.55 21.05
CA ASN A 64 -7.75 -3.36 20.57
C ASN A 64 -8.65 -2.76 21.65
N LYS A 65 -8.24 -1.62 22.20
CA LYS A 65 -9.03 -0.84 23.17
C LYS A 65 -10.15 0.00 22.55
N ARG A 66 -10.17 0.18 21.23
CA ARG A 66 -11.12 1.05 20.49
C ARG A 66 -12.32 0.27 19.96
N VAL A 67 -12.88 -0.59 20.81
CA VAL A 67 -14.02 -1.45 20.49
C VAL A 67 -15.13 -1.30 21.52
N SER A 68 -16.32 -1.73 21.15
CA SER A 68 -17.51 -1.72 22.00
C SER A 68 -18.28 -3.04 21.83
N ASN A 69 -19.29 -3.30 22.67
CA ASN A 69 -20.20 -4.45 22.53
C ASN A 69 -19.51 -5.83 22.44
N CYS A 70 -18.41 -6.02 23.17
CA CYS A 70 -17.63 -7.27 23.17
C CYS A 70 -18.40 -8.45 23.76
N ARG A 71 -18.42 -9.57 23.04
CA ARG A 71 -19.09 -10.82 23.41
C ARG A 71 -18.28 -12.03 22.97
N LEU A 72 -18.26 -13.07 23.80
CA LEU A 72 -17.71 -14.38 23.44
C LEU A 72 -18.62 -15.05 22.42
N ASP A 73 -18.06 -15.60 21.36
CA ASP A 73 -18.79 -16.46 20.44
C ASP A 73 -18.87 -17.92 20.95
N ASN A 74 -19.58 -18.77 20.20
CA ASN A 74 -19.76 -20.18 20.56
C ASN A 74 -18.45 -21.00 20.55
N SER A 75 -17.40 -20.49 19.90
CA SER A 75 -16.05 -21.08 19.88
C SER A 75 -15.13 -20.53 20.97
N GLY A 76 -15.61 -19.63 21.83
CA GLY A 76 -14.81 -18.97 22.86
C GLY A 76 -13.93 -17.84 22.34
N GLN A 77 -14.14 -17.39 21.10
CA GLN A 77 -13.43 -16.25 20.50
C GLN A 77 -14.17 -14.95 20.86
N CYS A 78 -13.43 -13.95 21.33
CA CYS A 78 -14.01 -12.64 21.67
C CYS A 78 -14.24 -11.82 20.41
N ARG A 79 -15.50 -11.46 20.14
CA ARG A 79 -15.90 -10.57 19.04
C ARG A 79 -16.45 -9.27 19.59
N CYS A 80 -15.99 -8.15 19.04
CA CYS A 80 -16.43 -6.81 19.43
C CYS A 80 -16.85 -6.00 18.21
N GLU A 81 -17.44 -4.84 18.41
CA GLU A 81 -17.76 -3.88 17.35
C GLU A 81 -16.74 -2.73 17.34
N ALA A 82 -16.13 -2.47 16.20
CA ALA A 82 -15.21 -1.35 16.02
C ALA A 82 -15.96 -0.01 16.16
N ILE A 83 -15.45 0.87 17.03
CA ILE A 83 -16.06 2.19 17.25
C ILE A 83 -16.06 2.98 15.95
N GLY A 84 -17.22 3.54 15.60
CA GLY A 84 -17.45 4.36 14.42
C GLY A 84 -17.84 3.63 13.14
N SER A 85 -17.38 2.38 12.95
CA SER A 85 -17.83 1.57 11.81
C SER A 85 -18.97 0.61 12.18
N GLY A 86 -19.06 0.17 13.44
CA GLY A 86 -19.99 -0.89 13.88
C GLY A 86 -19.66 -2.28 13.31
N VAL A 87 -18.53 -2.42 12.59
CA VAL A 87 -18.08 -3.68 12.00
C VAL A 87 -17.57 -4.60 13.10
N ALA A 88 -17.95 -5.87 13.03
CA ALA A 88 -17.48 -6.89 13.96
C ALA A 88 -15.97 -7.17 13.75
N VAL A 89 -15.21 -7.14 14.83
CA VAL A 89 -13.77 -7.42 14.87
C VAL A 89 -13.49 -8.63 15.74
N ASP A 90 -12.51 -9.42 15.32
CA ASP A 90 -11.99 -10.56 16.05
C ASP A 90 -10.78 -10.12 16.90
N CYS A 91 -10.89 -10.28 18.23
CA CYS A 91 -9.87 -9.86 19.18
C CYS A 91 -8.66 -10.80 19.25
N SER A 92 -8.74 -11.94 18.57
CA SER A 92 -7.63 -12.89 18.47
C SER A 92 -6.58 -12.48 17.42
N THR A 93 -6.86 -11.48 16.58
CA THR A 93 -5.93 -10.94 15.57
C THR A 93 -5.76 -9.42 15.74
N LEU A 94 -4.76 -8.82 15.06
CA LEU A 94 -4.66 -7.35 15.04
C LEU A 94 -5.84 -6.77 14.26
N THR A 95 -6.44 -5.69 14.77
CA THR A 95 -7.49 -4.99 14.03
C THR A 95 -6.90 -4.20 12.88
N SER A 96 -7.61 -4.13 11.75
CA SER A 96 -7.10 -3.42 10.59
C SER A 96 -6.89 -1.92 10.84
N LYS A 97 -5.88 -1.36 10.17
CA LYS A 97 -5.54 0.07 10.23
C LYS A 97 -6.73 0.97 9.91
N CYS A 98 -7.57 0.62 8.93
CA CYS A 98 -8.71 1.45 8.54
C CYS A 98 -9.72 1.62 9.69
N LEU A 99 -10.10 0.51 10.34
CA LEU A 99 -11.08 0.54 11.44
C LEU A 99 -10.53 1.29 12.65
N LEU A 100 -9.24 1.10 12.97
CA LEU A 100 -8.57 1.81 14.05
C LEU A 100 -8.45 3.31 13.80
N MET A 101 -8.18 3.70 12.55
CA MET A 101 -8.09 5.10 12.16
C MET A 101 -9.46 5.78 12.18
N LYS A 102 -10.52 5.10 11.71
CA LYS A 102 -11.91 5.57 11.87
C LYS A 102 -12.27 5.81 13.34
N ALA A 103 -11.95 4.85 14.21
CA ALA A 103 -12.21 4.98 15.64
C ALA A 103 -11.43 6.14 16.29
N GLU A 104 -10.22 6.45 15.81
CA GLU A 104 -9.42 7.59 16.29
C GLU A 104 -10.08 8.94 16.00
N VAL A 105 -10.53 9.10 14.76
CA VAL A 105 -11.05 10.38 14.28
C VAL A 105 -12.44 10.65 14.87
N MET A 106 -13.23 9.60 15.11
CA MET A 106 -14.49 9.68 15.85
C MET A 106 -14.34 10.32 17.24
N GLY A 107 -13.31 9.93 18.00
CA GLY A 107 -13.04 10.48 19.32
C GLY A 107 -12.61 11.96 19.31
N SER A 108 -12.13 12.44 18.16
CA SER A 108 -11.63 13.82 17.97
C SER A 108 -12.69 14.84 17.56
N LYS A 109 -13.95 14.42 17.36
CA LYS A 109 -15.06 15.28 16.89
C LYS A 109 -15.89 15.91 18.02
N SER A 110 -15.77 15.43 19.26
CA SER A 110 -16.48 16.01 20.41
C SER A 110 -15.90 17.38 20.78
N GLY A 111 -16.60 18.47 20.42
CA GLY A 111 -16.25 19.84 20.84
C GLY A 111 -15.53 20.73 19.80
N ARG A 112 -15.34 20.27 18.55
CA ARG A 112 -14.73 21.10 17.49
C ARG A 112 -15.74 22.06 16.86
N ARG A 113 -15.45 23.36 16.84
CA ARG A 113 -16.19 24.38 16.06
C ARG A 113 -16.11 24.07 14.57
N GLU A 114 -17.16 24.40 13.82
CA GLU A 114 -17.15 24.34 12.35
C GLU A 114 -15.93 25.11 11.81
N LYS A 115 -15.12 24.45 10.99
CA LYS A 115 -13.97 25.10 10.35
C LYS A 115 -14.46 26.03 9.22
N PRO A 116 -13.79 27.18 9.00
CA PRO A 116 -14.05 28.04 7.85
C PRO A 116 -13.85 27.30 6.52
N LYS A 117 -14.62 27.66 5.49
CA LYS A 117 -14.63 27.01 4.17
C LYS A 117 -13.28 27.04 3.43
N ASP A 118 -12.42 28.00 3.78
CA ASP A 118 -11.10 28.21 3.15
C ASP A 118 -9.93 27.68 4.01
N ALA A 119 -10.21 26.95 5.09
CA ALA A 119 -9.17 26.39 5.94
C ALA A 119 -8.46 25.22 5.23
N PHE A 120 -7.24 25.46 4.74
CA PHE A 120 -6.37 24.41 4.22
C PHE A 120 -5.85 23.53 5.36
N GLU A 121 -6.43 22.34 5.54
CA GLU A 121 -5.92 21.34 6.48
C GLU A 121 -5.04 20.32 5.74
N ASP A 122 -3.74 20.41 5.95
CA ASP A 122 -2.75 19.44 5.46
C ASP A 122 -2.74 18.21 6.39
N THR A 123 -3.84 17.46 6.40
CA THR A 123 -4.00 16.21 7.18
C THR A 123 -3.70 14.99 6.30
N ASP A 124 -2.55 14.99 5.65
CA ASP A 124 -2.16 13.87 4.77
C ASP A 124 -1.85 12.56 5.54
N GLY A 125 -1.91 12.57 6.88
CA GLY A 125 -1.67 11.40 7.73
C GLY A 125 -2.86 10.84 8.53
N LEU A 126 -3.83 11.67 8.94
CA LEU A 126 -4.97 11.24 9.76
C LEU A 126 -6.27 11.87 9.26
N TYR A 127 -7.17 11.04 8.71
CA TYR A 127 -8.47 11.41 8.17
C TYR A 127 -9.53 10.38 8.57
N ASP A 128 -10.81 10.70 8.43
CA ASP A 128 -11.92 9.75 8.65
C ASP A 128 -12.05 8.85 7.41
N PRO A 129 -11.61 7.58 7.45
CA PRO A 129 -11.56 6.75 6.26
C PRO A 129 -12.87 6.00 6.02
N ASP A 130 -13.20 5.74 4.77
CA ASP A 130 -14.19 4.74 4.40
C ASP A 130 -13.56 3.35 4.32
N CYS A 131 -14.08 2.46 5.17
CA CYS A 131 -13.63 1.07 5.26
C CYS A 131 -14.67 0.13 4.64
N GLU A 132 -14.20 -1.00 4.12
CA GLU A 132 -15.01 -2.16 3.80
C GLU A 132 -15.35 -2.96 5.06
N ASN A 133 -16.32 -3.89 4.97
CA ASN A 133 -16.67 -4.79 6.08
C ASN A 133 -15.52 -5.75 6.47
N SER A 134 -14.58 -5.98 5.56
CA SER A 134 -13.33 -6.70 5.82
C SER A 134 -12.34 -5.90 6.68
N GLY A 135 -12.60 -4.61 6.89
CA GLY A 135 -11.68 -3.67 7.52
C GLY A 135 -10.63 -3.10 6.55
N ALA A 136 -10.65 -3.46 5.26
CA ALA A 136 -9.77 -2.85 4.26
C ALA A 136 -10.21 -1.42 3.92
N PHE A 137 -9.28 -0.61 3.43
CA PHE A 137 -9.60 0.71 2.89
C PHE A 137 -10.36 0.58 1.57
N LYS A 138 -11.42 1.37 1.40
CA LYS A 138 -11.95 1.61 0.05
C LYS A 138 -10.92 2.40 -0.76
N ALA A 139 -10.68 1.99 -2.00
CA ALA A 139 -9.68 2.61 -2.86
C ALA A 139 -9.92 4.12 -3.08
N LYS A 140 -11.19 4.54 -3.04
CA LYS A 140 -11.60 5.95 -3.08
C LYS A 140 -11.98 6.42 -1.67
N GLN A 141 -11.41 7.54 -1.28
CA GLN A 141 -11.69 8.24 -0.02
C GLN A 141 -12.23 9.63 -0.35
N CYS A 142 -13.23 10.11 0.40
CA CYS A 142 -13.85 11.40 0.17
C CYS A 142 -14.09 12.16 1.46
N ASN A 143 -13.94 13.48 1.40
CA ASN A 143 -14.35 14.41 2.45
C ASN A 143 -15.16 15.54 1.80
N GLY A 144 -16.49 15.51 1.99
CA GLY A 144 -17.42 16.40 1.29
C GLY A 144 -17.43 16.12 -0.22
N SER A 145 -17.20 17.15 -1.03
CA SER A 145 -17.11 17.03 -2.49
C SER A 145 -15.72 16.59 -2.99
N THR A 146 -14.73 16.52 -2.10
CA THR A 146 -13.33 16.30 -2.47
C THR A 146 -12.94 14.83 -2.22
N CYS A 147 -12.49 14.14 -3.26
CA CYS A 147 -12.11 12.73 -3.23
C CYS A 147 -10.66 12.51 -3.68
N TRP A 148 -10.03 11.44 -3.22
CA TRP A 148 -8.69 10.99 -3.62
C TRP A 148 -8.59 9.46 -3.60
N CYS A 149 -7.60 8.90 -4.28
CA CYS A 149 -7.32 7.47 -4.24
C CYS A 149 -6.27 7.14 -3.17
N VAL A 150 -6.40 5.96 -2.56
CA VAL A 150 -5.48 5.44 -1.53
C VAL A 150 -5.00 4.03 -1.84
N ASN A 151 -3.85 3.66 -1.28
CA ASN A 151 -3.34 2.29 -1.32
C ASN A 151 -3.97 1.41 -0.21
N THR A 152 -3.54 0.15 -0.10
CA THR A 152 -3.99 -0.77 0.96
C THR A 152 -3.65 -0.30 2.37
N ALA A 153 -2.64 0.57 2.52
CA ALA A 153 -2.25 1.16 3.80
C ALA A 153 -2.99 2.48 4.11
N GLY A 154 -3.92 2.90 3.25
CA GLY A 154 -4.69 4.13 3.42
C GLY A 154 -3.91 5.41 3.10
N VAL A 155 -2.76 5.32 2.44
CA VAL A 155 -1.93 6.47 2.04
C VAL A 155 -2.42 7.00 0.69
N ARG A 156 -2.55 8.33 0.60
CA ARG A 156 -3.00 9.03 -0.62
C ARG A 156 -2.02 8.82 -1.78
N ARG A 157 -2.58 8.56 -2.97
CA ARG A 157 -1.85 8.24 -4.21
C ARG A 157 -2.09 9.21 -5.35
N THR A 158 -3.13 10.03 -5.24
CA THR A 158 -3.55 10.98 -6.27
C THR A 158 -3.75 12.36 -5.68
N ASP A 159 -3.84 13.36 -6.53
CA ASP A 159 -4.40 14.64 -6.11
C ASP A 159 -5.87 14.51 -5.71
N LYS A 160 -6.30 15.51 -4.95
CA LYS A 160 -7.69 15.70 -4.54
C LYS A 160 -8.47 16.23 -5.75
N HIS A 161 -9.55 15.53 -6.10
CA HIS A 161 -10.45 15.80 -7.22
C HIS A 161 -11.91 15.78 -6.77
N ASP A 162 -12.84 16.08 -7.67
CA ASP A 162 -14.27 16.00 -7.40
C ASP A 162 -14.78 14.55 -7.28
N THR A 163 -16.07 14.40 -6.99
CA THR A 163 -16.75 13.13 -6.77
C THR A 163 -16.72 12.17 -7.97
N ASP A 164 -16.35 12.62 -9.16
CA ASP A 164 -16.28 11.78 -10.36
C ASP A 164 -14.96 11.01 -10.48
N LEU A 165 -14.03 11.18 -9.53
CA LEU A 165 -12.79 10.42 -9.47
C LEU A 165 -13.06 8.92 -9.41
N LYS A 166 -12.50 8.17 -10.36
CA LYS A 166 -12.56 6.70 -10.41
C LYS A 166 -11.24 6.12 -9.93
N CYS A 167 -11.28 5.44 -8.78
CA CYS A 167 -10.17 4.64 -8.29
C CYS A 167 -10.45 3.19 -8.64
N ASN A 168 -9.98 2.73 -9.81
CA ASN A 168 -10.07 1.30 -10.14
C ASN A 168 -9.19 0.51 -9.14
N GLN A 169 -9.66 -0.67 -8.72
CA GLN A 169 -9.00 -1.53 -7.72
C GLN A 169 -7.48 -1.64 -7.93
N LEU A 170 -6.76 -1.76 -6.80
CA LEU A 170 -5.35 -2.16 -6.63
C LEU A 170 -4.82 -2.90 -7.87
N VAL A 171 -4.20 -2.16 -8.78
CA VAL A 171 -4.13 -2.58 -10.19
C VAL A 171 -3.16 -3.75 -10.34
N ARG A 172 -3.71 -4.95 -10.53
CA ARG A 172 -3.04 -6.02 -11.30
C ARG A 172 -3.44 -5.85 -12.75
N THR A 173 -2.50 -5.43 -13.57
CA THR A 173 -2.55 -5.63 -15.02
C THR A 173 -1.15 -5.86 -15.56
N ILE A 174 -0.51 -6.97 -15.15
CA ILE A 174 0.66 -7.48 -15.88
C ILE A 174 0.14 -8.52 -16.88
N LEU A 175 -0.46 -8.08 -17.97
CA LEU A 175 -0.59 -8.87 -19.19
C LEU A 175 -0.78 -7.89 -20.36
N GLY A 176 0.32 -7.48 -20.97
CA GLY A 176 0.26 -6.65 -22.17
C GLY A 176 1.59 -6.01 -22.55
N LEU A 177 2.47 -6.80 -23.17
CA LEU A 177 3.55 -6.35 -24.06
C LEU A 177 4.65 -5.45 -23.47
N ASP A 178 5.65 -6.07 -22.81
CA ASP A 178 7.01 -5.50 -22.74
C ASP A 178 8.07 -6.60 -22.57
N ILE A 179 8.26 -7.40 -23.63
CA ILE A 179 9.35 -8.40 -23.70
C ILE A 179 10.73 -7.70 -23.60
N PHE A 180 10.83 -6.40 -23.90
CA PHE A 180 12.08 -5.64 -23.83
C PHE A 180 12.51 -5.30 -22.38
N VAL A 181 11.56 -5.10 -21.46
CA VAL A 181 11.87 -4.83 -20.04
C VAL A 181 12.29 -6.12 -19.32
N VAL A 182 11.72 -7.27 -19.68
CA VAL A 182 12.06 -8.57 -19.09
C VAL A 182 13.52 -8.98 -19.39
N PHE A 183 14.06 -8.60 -20.56
CA PHE A 183 15.44 -8.93 -20.92
C PHE A 183 16.46 -8.05 -20.20
N TYR A 184 16.14 -6.77 -19.96
CA TYR A 184 17.01 -5.87 -19.17
C TYR A 184 16.94 -6.20 -17.66
N MET A 185 15.75 -6.58 -17.16
CA MET A 185 15.55 -7.05 -15.78
C MET A 185 16.25 -8.39 -15.47
N ARG A 186 16.61 -9.19 -16.49
CA ARG A 186 17.31 -10.47 -16.29
C ARG A 186 18.78 -10.34 -15.89
N VAL A 187 19.37 -9.16 -16.07
CA VAL A 187 20.79 -8.90 -15.76
C VAL A 187 20.99 -8.30 -14.36
N LEU A 188 19.91 -7.88 -13.68
CA LEU A 188 19.95 -7.35 -12.30
C LEU A 188 19.06 -8.23 -11.39
N GLN A 189 19.63 -9.34 -10.95
CA GLN A 189 19.02 -10.30 -10.04
C GLN A 189 18.59 -9.66 -8.70
N GLU A 190 17.26 -9.41 -8.55
CA GLU A 190 16.37 -9.53 -7.34
C GLU A 190 15.09 -8.66 -7.40
N TYR A 191 14.80 -7.93 -8.48
CA TYR A 191 13.79 -6.87 -8.49
C TYR A 191 12.40 -7.19 -9.10
N SER A 192 11.77 -8.32 -8.76
CA SER A 192 10.31 -8.46 -9.00
C SER A 192 9.69 -9.65 -8.27
N LEU A 193 9.32 -9.51 -6.98
CA LEU A 193 8.38 -10.44 -6.30
C LEU A 193 7.85 -9.97 -4.93
N TYR A 194 8.00 -8.69 -4.56
CA TYR A 194 7.42 -8.13 -3.34
C TYR A 194 6.36 -7.08 -3.65
N PHE A 195 5.10 -7.42 -3.37
CA PHE A 195 3.90 -6.64 -3.73
C PHE A 195 3.57 -5.52 -2.71
N ARG A 196 4.18 -5.55 -1.51
CA ARG A 196 4.06 -4.52 -0.47
C ARG A 196 5.37 -4.40 0.31
N TRP A 197 5.91 -3.19 0.42
CA TRP A 197 7.13 -2.90 1.19
C TRP A 197 6.91 -1.66 2.05
N ILE A 198 7.15 -1.81 3.36
CA ILE A 198 7.06 -0.74 4.34
C ILE A 198 8.43 -0.60 5.00
N ILE A 199 8.90 0.65 5.10
CA ILE A 199 10.16 1.00 5.74
C ILE A 199 9.82 1.82 6.97
N ILE A 200 10.22 1.35 8.14
CA ILE A 200 10.07 2.08 9.40
C ILE A 200 11.44 2.62 9.77
N GLU A 201 11.58 3.94 9.76
CA GLU A 201 12.80 4.63 10.13
C GLU A 201 12.60 5.35 11.47
N MET A 202 13.50 5.10 12.40
CA MET A 202 13.49 5.73 13.72
C MET A 202 14.84 6.39 13.97
N LYS A 203 14.79 7.64 14.45
CA LYS A 203 15.95 8.37 14.92
C LYS A 203 15.96 8.38 16.44
N HIS A 204 17.00 7.83 17.05
CA HIS A 204 17.20 7.94 18.50
C HIS A 204 17.89 9.27 18.86
N ALA A 205 17.72 9.70 20.10
CA ALA A 205 18.44 10.87 20.63
C ALA A 205 19.96 10.63 20.65
N GLU A 206 20.75 11.70 20.68
CA GLU A 206 22.21 11.58 20.75
C GLU A 206 22.66 10.74 21.96
N ARG A 207 23.68 9.91 21.75
CA ARG A 207 24.24 8.99 22.74
C ARG A 207 25.76 9.05 22.70
N ASN A 208 26.39 8.83 23.85
CA ASN A 208 27.85 8.78 23.97
C ASN A 208 28.45 7.51 23.34
N ALA A 209 27.69 6.41 23.30
CA ALA A 209 28.09 5.14 22.70
C ALA A 209 27.01 4.66 21.69
N PRO A 210 27.43 4.09 20.54
CA PRO A 210 26.50 3.51 19.58
C PRO A 210 25.84 2.24 20.14
N LEU A 211 24.65 1.93 19.65
CA LEU A 211 23.93 0.71 20.03
C LEU A 211 24.54 -0.54 19.39
N ASN A 212 24.45 -1.68 20.06
CA ASN A 212 24.84 -2.97 19.48
C ASN A 212 23.82 -3.40 18.41
N ALA A 213 24.27 -3.48 17.15
CA ALA A 213 23.43 -3.82 16.02
C ALA A 213 22.80 -5.23 16.13
N GLU A 214 23.49 -6.20 16.72
CA GLU A 214 23.01 -7.58 16.84
C GLU A 214 21.91 -7.70 17.92
N SER A 215 22.15 -7.13 19.10
CA SER A 215 21.14 -7.04 20.17
C SER A 215 19.90 -6.29 19.69
N LEU A 216 20.10 -5.20 18.94
CA LEU A 216 19.03 -4.39 18.36
C LEU A 216 18.20 -5.20 17.35
N LYS A 217 18.86 -5.88 16.40
CA LYS A 217 18.20 -6.71 15.40
C LYS A 217 17.37 -7.80 16.08
N LYS A 218 17.94 -8.47 17.08
CA LYS A 218 17.24 -9.49 17.86
C LYS A 218 16.03 -8.90 18.59
N PHE A 219 16.21 -7.80 19.31
CA PHE A 219 15.13 -7.12 20.04
C PHE A 219 13.93 -6.79 19.14
N PHE A 220 14.17 -6.16 17.99
CA PHE A 220 13.07 -5.80 17.08
C PHE A 220 12.43 -7.01 16.43
N THR A 221 13.21 -8.03 16.06
CA THR A 221 12.67 -9.27 15.50
C THR A 221 11.76 -9.98 16.51
N ASP A 222 12.23 -10.15 17.74
CA ASP A 222 11.47 -10.80 18.82
C ASP A 222 10.23 -9.98 19.19
N THR A 223 10.35 -8.65 19.23
CA THR A 223 9.23 -7.74 19.51
C THR A 223 8.17 -7.81 18.41
N ILE A 224 8.59 -7.75 17.14
CA ILE A 224 7.68 -7.76 15.98
C ILE A 224 6.91 -9.08 15.91
N THR A 225 7.61 -10.19 16.11
CA THR A 225 7.02 -11.54 16.06
C THR A 225 6.12 -11.83 17.25
N SER A 226 6.54 -11.53 18.49
CA SER A 226 5.78 -11.86 19.69
C SER A 226 4.59 -10.93 19.92
N ARG A 227 4.82 -9.60 19.88
CA ARG A 227 3.80 -8.60 20.25
C ARG A 227 2.81 -8.34 19.13
N TYR A 228 3.29 -8.24 17.89
CA TYR A 228 2.45 -7.89 16.73
C TYR A 228 2.10 -9.10 15.85
N GLN A 229 2.58 -10.30 16.21
CA GLN A 229 2.22 -11.57 15.58
C GLN A 229 2.52 -11.62 14.08
N LEU A 230 3.49 -10.84 13.66
CA LEU A 230 3.97 -10.89 12.29
C LEU A 230 4.96 -12.05 12.17
N ASP A 231 4.74 -12.93 11.21
CA ASP A 231 5.70 -13.98 10.88
C ASP A 231 7.06 -13.35 10.52
N GLY A 232 8.14 -13.86 11.13
CA GLY A 232 9.50 -13.36 10.95
C GLY A 232 9.95 -13.38 9.49
N ARG A 233 9.34 -14.20 8.62
CA ARG A 233 9.60 -14.22 7.17
C ARG A 233 9.28 -12.89 6.47
N TYR A 234 8.43 -12.05 7.06
CA TYR A 234 8.07 -10.75 6.51
C TYR A 234 8.98 -9.62 7.00
N ILE A 235 9.91 -9.91 7.92
CA ILE A 235 10.93 -8.98 8.39
C ILE A 235 12.16 -9.17 7.51
N ALA A 236 12.32 -8.32 6.49
CA ALA A 236 13.39 -8.45 5.51
C ALA A 236 14.74 -8.02 6.07
N ASN A 237 14.78 -6.92 6.82
CA ASN A 237 16.01 -6.43 7.43
C ASN A 237 15.73 -5.54 8.65
N VAL A 238 16.70 -5.50 9.57
CA VAL A 238 16.78 -4.51 10.64
C VAL A 238 18.21 -3.97 10.61
N LEU A 239 18.36 -2.74 10.14
CA LEU A 239 19.64 -2.06 9.95
C LEU A 239 19.81 -0.95 10.98
N TYR A 240 21.03 -0.83 11.51
CA TYR A 240 21.40 0.26 12.40
C TYR A 240 22.55 1.07 11.79
N GLU A 241 22.28 2.34 11.53
CA GLU A 241 23.24 3.33 11.06
C GLU A 241 23.11 4.57 11.94
N ASN A 242 23.93 4.66 13.00
CA ASN A 242 23.82 5.71 14.01
C ASN A 242 23.57 7.12 13.42
N PRO A 243 22.49 7.85 13.82
CA PRO A 243 21.51 7.55 14.87
C PRO A 243 20.18 6.90 14.39
N TYR A 244 20.17 6.35 13.18
CA TYR A 244 19.00 5.80 12.52
C TYR A 244 18.89 4.28 12.69
N ILE A 245 17.66 3.83 12.90
CA ILE A 245 17.27 2.42 12.91
C ILE A 245 16.23 2.24 11.81
N THR A 246 16.48 1.31 10.89
CA THR A 246 15.63 1.05 9.74
C THR A 246 15.13 -0.38 9.76
N ILE A 247 13.81 -0.57 9.73
CA ILE A 247 13.16 -1.88 9.71
C ILE A 247 12.43 -2.01 8.37
N ASP A 248 12.80 -3.03 7.60
CA ASP A 248 12.18 -3.36 6.33
C ASP A 248 11.16 -4.49 6.52
N LEU A 249 9.89 -4.19 6.26
CA LEU A 249 8.81 -5.17 6.24
C LEU A 249 8.38 -5.41 4.79
N LYS A 250 8.45 -6.66 4.33
CA LYS A 250 8.07 -7.01 2.97
C LYS A 250 7.07 -8.15 2.98
N GLN A 251 5.92 -7.95 2.33
CA GLN A 251 4.86 -8.95 2.27
C GLN A 251 4.36 -9.12 0.84
N ASN A 252 4.27 -10.37 0.38
CA ASN A 252 3.71 -10.70 -0.92
C ASN A 252 2.22 -11.06 -0.76
N SER A 253 1.35 -10.45 -1.58
CA SER A 253 -0.09 -10.75 -1.64
C SER A 253 -0.37 -12.24 -1.84
N SER A 254 0.44 -12.93 -2.64
CA SER A 254 0.29 -14.35 -2.96
C SER A 254 0.82 -15.28 -1.86
N ALA A 255 1.64 -14.78 -0.94
CA ALA A 255 2.23 -15.54 0.16
C ALA A 255 1.55 -15.29 1.51
N LYS A 256 0.47 -14.48 1.54
CA LYS A 256 -0.32 -14.22 2.75
C LYS A 256 -1.24 -15.42 3.00
N SER A 257 -1.02 -16.12 4.11
CA SER A 257 -1.87 -17.21 4.54
C SER A 257 -3.14 -16.69 5.24
N VAL A 258 -4.17 -17.53 5.31
CA VAL A 258 -5.42 -17.19 6.01
C VAL A 258 -5.11 -17.10 7.51
N GLY A 259 -5.18 -15.89 8.06
CA GLY A 259 -4.83 -15.61 9.46
C GLY A 259 -3.54 -14.81 9.64
N ASP A 260 -2.76 -14.61 8.57
CA ASP A 260 -1.58 -13.74 8.63
C ASP A 260 -1.97 -12.28 8.81
N VAL A 261 -1.25 -11.61 9.70
CA VAL A 261 -1.37 -10.18 9.95
C VAL A 261 -0.83 -9.38 8.75
N ASP A 262 -1.47 -8.25 8.45
CA ASP A 262 -0.98 -7.35 7.41
C ASP A 262 0.19 -6.48 7.93
N ILE A 263 1.25 -6.32 7.13
CA ILE A 263 2.38 -5.47 7.51
C ILE A 263 1.98 -4.00 7.71
N ALA A 264 0.90 -3.53 7.05
CA ALA A 264 0.37 -2.19 7.25
C ALA A 264 -0.27 -2.02 8.64
N ASP A 265 -0.91 -3.07 9.16
CA ASP A 265 -1.49 -3.07 10.50
C ASP A 265 -0.35 -3.06 11.54
N VAL A 266 0.66 -3.91 11.36
CA VAL A 266 1.85 -3.96 12.24
C VAL A 266 2.54 -2.61 12.29
N ALA A 267 2.81 -2.00 11.14
CA ALA A 267 3.46 -0.70 11.08
C ALA A 267 2.65 0.39 11.80
N TYR A 268 1.32 0.35 11.69
CA TYR A 268 0.44 1.30 12.38
C TYR A 268 0.41 1.09 13.89
N TYR A 269 0.32 -0.16 14.35
CA TYR A 269 0.42 -0.50 15.77
C TYR A 269 1.77 -0.09 16.35
N PHE A 270 2.85 -0.38 15.64
CA PHE A 270 4.21 -0.02 16.03
C PHE A 270 4.38 1.50 16.14
N GLU A 271 3.95 2.24 15.12
CA GLU A 271 3.99 3.70 15.12
C GLU A 271 3.24 4.28 16.33
N LYS A 272 2.07 3.73 16.66
CA LYS A 272 1.27 4.16 17.81
C LYS A 272 1.94 3.82 19.14
N ASP A 273 2.54 2.64 19.27
CA ASP A 273 3.27 2.23 20.46
C ASP A 273 4.49 3.14 20.72
N VAL A 274 5.28 3.44 19.69
CA VAL A 274 6.45 4.34 19.80
C VAL A 274 6.04 5.78 20.14
N LYS A 275 4.85 6.22 19.68
CA LYS A 275 4.27 7.53 20.03
C LYS A 275 3.57 7.57 21.40
N GLY A 276 3.61 6.47 22.17
CA GLY A 276 2.94 6.39 23.48
C GLY A 276 1.40 6.31 23.40
N GLN A 277 0.85 6.03 22.22
CA GLN A 277 -0.58 5.93 21.94
C GLN A 277 -1.03 4.48 21.73
N SER A 278 -0.51 3.57 22.56
CA SER A 278 -0.71 2.12 22.37
C SER A 278 -2.18 1.72 22.18
N ILE A 279 -2.44 0.84 21.23
CA ILE A 279 -3.80 0.37 20.89
C ILE A 279 -4.23 -0.82 21.76
N PHE A 280 -3.29 -1.49 22.40
CA PHE A 280 -3.54 -2.62 23.30
C PHE A 280 -4.34 -2.20 24.54
N HIS A 281 -5.18 -3.09 25.06
CA HIS A 281 -6.09 -2.81 26.18
C HIS A 281 -5.34 -2.40 27.46
N SER A 282 -4.24 -3.10 27.77
CA SER A 282 -3.41 -2.84 28.94
C SER A 282 -2.75 -1.45 28.94
N ASN A 283 -2.80 -0.71 27.81
CA ASN A 283 -2.08 0.55 27.58
C ASN A 283 -0.57 0.47 27.86
N ALA A 284 -0.01 -0.74 27.99
CA ALA A 284 1.42 -0.93 28.14
C ALA A 284 2.08 -0.57 26.81
N GLY A 285 2.63 0.65 26.71
CA GLY A 285 3.43 1.08 25.57
C GLY A 285 4.63 0.16 25.34
N LEU A 286 5.28 0.29 24.19
CA LEU A 286 6.49 -0.47 23.92
C LEU A 286 7.67 0.14 24.68
N ASN A 287 8.18 -0.58 25.68
CA ASN A 287 9.44 -0.22 26.33
C ASN A 287 10.60 -0.73 25.47
N ILE A 288 11.33 0.19 24.84
CA ILE A 288 12.47 -0.14 23.98
C ILE A 288 13.74 0.00 24.80
N SER A 289 14.26 -1.14 25.25
CA SER A 289 15.54 -1.25 25.94
C SER A 289 16.47 -2.18 25.17
N ILE A 290 17.61 -1.66 24.72
CA ILE A 290 18.65 -2.46 24.05
C ILE A 290 19.78 -2.66 25.07
N ASP A 291 20.14 -3.91 25.35
CA ASP A 291 21.14 -4.26 26.36
C ASP A 291 20.87 -3.64 27.75
N ASN A 292 19.58 -3.60 28.14
CA ASN A 292 19.06 -2.96 29.36
C ASN A 292 19.19 -1.42 29.41
N GLU A 293 19.59 -0.78 28.31
CA GLU A 293 19.61 0.67 28.21
C GLU A 293 18.35 1.16 27.49
N PRO A 294 17.54 2.04 28.10
CA PRO A 294 16.38 2.61 27.44
C PRO A 294 16.81 3.51 26.27
N VAL A 295 16.10 3.40 25.16
CA VAL A 295 16.34 4.19 23.95
C VAL A 295 15.22 5.19 23.77
N LYS A 296 15.56 6.49 23.79
CA LYS A 296 14.63 7.58 23.51
C LYS A 296 14.63 7.90 22.03
N PHE A 297 13.44 7.94 21.42
CA PHE A 297 13.25 8.30 20.02
C PHE A 297 12.83 9.76 19.88
N GLU A 298 13.47 10.47 18.94
CA GLU A 298 13.13 11.86 18.60
C GLU A 298 12.11 11.91 17.46
N LYS A 299 12.29 11.01 16.48
CA LYS A 299 11.51 11.00 15.25
C LYS A 299 11.30 9.56 14.80
N THR A 300 10.08 9.27 14.36
CA THR A 300 9.73 8.01 13.73
C THR A 300 8.94 8.33 12.46
N VAL A 301 9.37 7.77 11.34
CA VAL A 301 8.74 7.95 10.03
C VAL A 301 8.47 6.57 9.45
N VAL A 302 7.28 6.40 8.86
CA VAL A 302 6.90 5.17 8.16
C VAL A 302 6.72 5.51 6.69
N TYR A 303 7.52 4.87 5.84
CA TYR A 303 7.44 4.99 4.39
C TYR A 303 6.69 3.79 3.82
N TYR A 304 5.75 4.05 2.92
CA TYR A 304 4.97 3.03 2.23
C TYR A 304 5.39 3.01 0.76
N VAL A 305 5.96 1.90 0.31
CA VAL A 305 6.43 1.71 -1.06
C VAL A 305 5.41 0.84 -1.79
N ASP A 306 4.70 1.44 -2.74
CA ASP A 306 3.71 0.77 -3.59
C ASP A 306 4.29 0.42 -4.97
N GLU A 307 3.70 -0.56 -5.66
CA GLU A 307 4.11 -1.03 -7.00
C GLU A 307 3.96 0.03 -8.11
N ILE A 308 2.87 0.79 -8.04
CA ILE A 308 2.58 1.84 -9.01
C ILE A 308 3.24 3.12 -8.50
N ALA A 309 3.66 4.05 -9.36
CA ALA A 309 4.06 5.38 -8.91
C ALA A 309 2.83 6.23 -8.54
N PRO A 310 2.91 7.16 -7.58
CA PRO A 310 1.74 7.98 -7.25
C PRO A 310 1.46 8.95 -8.40
N GLU A 311 0.17 9.12 -8.72
CA GLU A 311 -0.31 10.04 -9.75
C GLU A 311 -0.58 11.41 -9.11
N PHE A 312 0.48 12.04 -8.60
CA PHE A 312 0.38 13.46 -8.23
C PHE A 312 0.60 14.30 -9.47
N SER A 313 -0.38 15.15 -9.81
CA SER A 313 -0.14 16.21 -10.79
C SER A 313 0.99 17.05 -10.22
N MET A 314 2.05 17.26 -11.00
CA MET A 314 3.24 18.00 -10.59
C MET A 314 2.90 19.49 -10.39
N LYS A 315 2.13 19.83 -9.36
CA LYS A 315 1.86 21.23 -8.96
C LYS A 315 3.13 21.92 -8.44
N SER A 316 4.19 21.15 -8.18
CA SER A 316 5.48 21.63 -7.65
C SER A 316 6.39 22.26 -8.71
N LEU A 317 6.16 21.98 -10.00
CA LEU A 317 6.88 22.63 -11.08
C LEU A 317 5.97 23.63 -11.75
N THR A 318 6.04 24.89 -11.28
CA THR A 318 5.42 26.00 -11.99
C THR A 318 5.89 25.95 -13.45
N PRO A 319 5.02 26.22 -14.44
CA PRO A 319 5.38 26.16 -15.86
C PRO A 319 6.65 26.96 -16.19
N GLY A 320 6.89 28.04 -15.44
CA GLY A 320 8.12 28.85 -15.54
C GLY A 320 9.40 28.09 -15.22
N LEU A 321 9.41 27.22 -14.21
CA LEU A 321 10.61 26.44 -13.84
C LEU A 321 10.94 25.40 -14.91
N ILE A 322 9.93 24.72 -15.48
CA ILE A 322 10.13 23.78 -16.59
C ILE A 322 10.67 24.50 -17.82
N ALA A 323 10.13 25.67 -18.17
CA ALA A 323 10.62 26.47 -19.29
C ALA A 323 12.10 26.86 -19.13
N VAL A 324 12.51 27.27 -17.92
CA VAL A 324 13.92 27.60 -17.62
C VAL A 324 14.83 26.38 -17.78
N ILE A 325 14.41 25.22 -17.25
CA ILE A 325 15.20 23.98 -17.35
C ILE A 325 15.37 23.58 -18.83
N VAL A 326 14.31 23.64 -19.64
CA VAL A 326 14.37 23.30 -21.06
C VAL A 326 15.35 24.22 -21.81
N VAL A 327 15.33 25.53 -21.55
CA VAL A 327 16.25 26.48 -22.19
C VAL A 327 17.71 26.19 -21.81
N ILE A 328 17.98 25.87 -20.55
CA ILE A 328 19.34 25.54 -20.07
C ILE A 328 19.84 24.26 -20.77
N VAL A 329 19.02 23.21 -20.85
CA VAL A 329 19.40 21.96 -21.51
C VAL A 329 19.68 22.17 -22.99
N VAL A 330 18.84 22.95 -23.69
CA VAL A 330 19.05 23.27 -25.12
C VAL A 330 20.35 24.06 -25.32
N ALA A 331 20.66 25.03 -24.46
CA ALA A 331 21.90 25.79 -24.53
C ALA A 331 23.15 24.91 -24.31
N ILE A 332 23.10 23.98 -23.34
CA ILE A 332 24.19 23.03 -23.09
C ILE A 332 24.40 22.11 -24.29
N VAL A 333 23.33 21.56 -24.87
CA VAL A 333 23.41 20.70 -26.05
C VAL A 333 23.99 21.46 -27.24
N ALA A 334 23.54 22.69 -27.49
CA ALA A 334 24.08 23.54 -28.56
C ALA A 334 25.58 23.82 -28.36
N ALA A 335 26.00 24.14 -27.13
CA ALA A 335 27.40 24.36 -26.79
C ALA A 335 28.26 23.09 -27.03
N ILE A 336 27.77 21.91 -26.63
CA ILE A 336 28.45 20.63 -26.87
C ILE A 336 28.57 20.36 -28.38
N VAL A 337 27.51 20.59 -29.16
CA VAL A 337 27.53 20.41 -30.62
C VAL A 337 28.56 21.34 -31.27
N VAL A 338 28.59 22.62 -30.89
CA VAL A 338 29.58 23.59 -31.39
C VAL A 338 31.00 23.17 -30.99
N LEU A 339 31.21 22.70 -29.76
CA LEU A 339 32.51 22.25 -29.28
C LEU A 339 32.99 21.00 -30.04
N VAL A 340 32.11 20.05 -30.34
CA VAL A 340 32.41 18.86 -31.15
C VAL A 340 32.73 19.26 -32.61
N LEU A 341 31.95 20.16 -33.22
CA LEU A 341 32.18 20.62 -34.58
C LEU A 341 33.46 21.43 -34.73
N THR A 342 33.78 22.30 -33.77
CA THR A 342 35.03 23.08 -33.77
C THR A 342 36.26 22.20 -33.54
N ARG A 343 36.18 21.19 -32.66
CA ARG A 343 37.23 20.17 -32.53
C ARG A 343 37.42 19.33 -33.80
N ARG A 344 36.34 18.96 -34.49
CA ARG A 344 36.42 18.26 -35.80
C ARG A 344 37.05 19.11 -36.90
N ARG A 345 36.86 20.45 -36.90
CA ARG A 345 37.50 21.34 -37.87
C ARG A 345 38.98 21.58 -37.58
N LYS A 346 39.38 21.73 -36.30
CA LYS A 346 40.81 21.90 -35.93
C LYS A 346 41.68 20.68 -36.28
N GLY A 347 41.10 19.48 -36.36
CA GLY A 347 41.81 18.28 -36.83
C GLY A 347 42.14 18.23 -38.33
N LYS A 348 41.64 19.18 -39.15
CA LYS A 348 41.90 19.21 -40.60
C LYS A 348 42.87 20.31 -41.06
N TYR A 349 43.29 21.23 -40.19
CA TYR A 349 44.13 22.40 -40.55
C TYR A 349 45.59 22.33 -40.07
N VAL A 350 46.10 21.16 -39.68
CA VAL A 350 47.51 21.00 -39.23
C VAL A 350 48.42 20.36 -40.30
N LYS A 351 47.99 20.25 -41.57
CA LYS A 351 48.76 19.53 -42.60
C LYS A 351 48.98 20.26 -43.92
N ALA A 352 49.11 21.60 -43.89
CA ALA A 352 49.44 22.38 -45.10
C ALA A 352 50.78 23.14 -45.02
N GLU A 353 51.24 23.62 -43.86
CA GLU A 353 52.42 24.52 -43.84
C GLU A 353 53.79 23.85 -43.53
N MET A 354 53.86 22.55 -43.23
CA MET A 354 55.16 21.91 -42.94
C MET A 354 55.85 21.30 -44.17
N LYS A 355 55.24 21.37 -45.37
CA LYS A 355 55.80 20.75 -46.57
C LYS A 355 56.69 21.69 -47.40
N GLU A 356 56.51 23.00 -47.34
CA GLU A 356 57.36 23.95 -48.10
C GLU A 356 58.65 24.35 -47.38
N MET A 357 58.73 24.23 -46.05
CA MET A 357 59.96 24.62 -45.33
C MET A 357 61.11 23.60 -45.38
N ASN A 358 60.86 22.38 -45.90
CA ASN A 358 61.88 21.33 -45.96
C ASN A 358 62.59 21.20 -47.31
N GLU A 359 62.16 21.94 -48.33
CA GLU A 359 62.88 22.02 -49.61
C GLU A 359 63.92 23.16 -49.63
N MET A 360 63.77 24.18 -48.77
CA MET A 360 64.74 25.29 -48.70
C MET A 360 66.06 24.92 -48.00
N HIS A 361 66.05 23.94 -47.09
CA HIS A 361 67.27 23.49 -46.37
C HIS A 361 68.09 22.43 -47.13
N ARG A 362 67.61 21.92 -48.27
CA ARG A 362 68.37 20.99 -49.13
C ARG A 362 69.10 21.66 -50.30
N GLY A 363 68.81 22.93 -50.58
CA GLY A 363 69.51 23.71 -51.62
C GLY A 363 70.72 24.52 -51.12
N LEU A 364 71.00 24.52 -49.80
CA LEU A 364 72.09 25.33 -49.22
C LEU A 364 73.32 24.52 -48.76
N ASN A 365 73.34 23.21 -49.00
CA ASN A 365 74.45 22.30 -48.66
C ASN A 365 74.80 21.32 -49.81
N ALA A 366 74.56 21.70 -51.06
CA ALA A 366 74.97 20.94 -52.25
C ALA A 366 75.86 21.80 -53.16
#